data_AF-A0A7W5XIS0-F1
#
_entry.id   AF-A0A7W5XIS0-F1
#
_cell.length_a   1.000
_cell.length_b   1.000
_cell.length_c   1.000
_cell.angle_alpha   90.00
_cell.angle_beta   90.00
_cell.angle_gamma   90.00
#
_symmetry.space_group_name_H-M   'P 1'
#
loop_
_entity.id
_entity.type
_entity.pdbx_description
1 polymer ?
#
loop_
_entity_poly.entity_id
_entity_poly.type
_entity_poly.pdbx_seq_one_letter_code
_entity_poly.pdbx_strand_id
1 'polypeptide(L)'
;MFMEKLLQETQRLSVIVSMLEITKQSDGNLEARGWNTPIGIAKITGSCLKIGELGDAIVDAGYRECDKATLASIMSETRQVLDTLLTQPAG
;
A
#
# COMPACT_ATOMS: atom_id res chain seq x y z
N MET A 1 19.42 -0.23 -2.20
CA MET A 1 19.01 0.35 -3.51
C MET A 1 17.59 0.90 -3.41
N PHE A 2 17.14 1.84 -4.27
CA PHE A 2 15.76 2.35 -4.21
C PHE A 2 14.74 1.25 -4.56
N MET A 3 15.04 0.43 -5.56
CA MET A 3 14.17 -0.68 -5.97
C MET A 3 14.01 -1.74 -4.87
N GLU A 4 15.09 -2.03 -4.14
CA GLU A 4 15.05 -2.97 -3.01
C GLU A 4 14.15 -2.46 -1.88
N LYS A 5 14.24 -1.16 -1.55
CA LYS A 5 13.35 -0.52 -0.57
C LYS A 5 11.90 -0.49 -1.08
N LEU A 6 11.69 -0.25 -2.37
CA LEU A 6 10.37 -0.27 -3.00
C LEU A 6 9.74 -1.66 -2.87
N LEU A 7 10.51 -2.72 -3.14
CA LEU A 7 10.07 -4.09 -2.98
C LEU A 7 9.70 -4.41 -1.53
N GLN A 8 10.57 -4.05 -0.58
CA GLN A 8 10.32 -4.26 0.85
C GLN A 8 9.04 -3.56 1.32
N GLU A 9 8.82 -2.32 0.90
CA GLU A 9 7.62 -1.58 1.29
C GLU A 9 6.36 -2.10 0.60
N THR A 10 6.47 -2.54 -0.65
CA THR A 10 5.36 -3.20 -1.37
C THR A 10 4.99 -4.53 -0.71
N GLN A 11 5.97 -5.33 -0.28
CA GLN A 11 5.75 -6.56 0.48
C GLN A 11 5.11 -6.27 1.84
N ARG A 12 5.57 -5.24 2.54
CA ARG A 12 4.97 -4.80 3.81
C ARG A 12 3.52 -4.39 3.62
N LEU A 13 3.22 -3.60 2.57
CA LEU A 13 1.85 -3.22 2.22
C LEU A 13 1.01 -4.46 1.89
N SER A 14 1.55 -5.39 1.10
CA SER A 14 0.89 -6.66 0.77
C SER A 14 0.56 -7.48 2.02
N VAL A 15 1.47 -7.58 2.99
CA VAL A 15 1.18 -8.28 4.26
C VAL A 15 0.05 -7.60 5.04
N ILE A 16 0.06 -6.26 5.12
CA ILE A 16 -1.02 -5.51 5.79
C ILE A 16 -2.36 -5.71 5.05
N VAL A 17 -2.33 -5.74 3.72
CA VAL A 17 -3.51 -5.91 2.85
C VAL A 17 -4.02 -7.36 2.81
N SER A 18 -3.18 -8.38 2.78
CA SER A 18 -3.59 -9.80 2.77
C SER A 18 -4.21 -10.24 4.09
N MET A 19 -3.83 -9.60 5.21
CA MET A 19 -4.57 -9.73 6.46
C MET A 19 -6.05 -9.23 6.33
N LEU A 20 -6.37 -8.40 5.33
CA LEU A 20 -7.74 -7.93 5.02
C LEU A 20 -8.58 -9.01 4.32
N GLU A 21 -8.00 -9.82 3.43
CA GLU A 21 -8.75 -10.80 2.63
C GLU A 21 -9.13 -12.04 3.44
N ILE A 22 -8.20 -12.54 4.26
CA ILE A 22 -8.43 -13.69 5.16
C ILE A 22 -9.55 -13.39 6.19
N THR A 23 -9.69 -12.13 6.61
CA THR A 23 -10.68 -11.72 7.62
C THR A 23 -12.04 -11.35 7.04
N LYS A 24 -12.17 -11.18 5.71
CA LYS A 24 -13.47 -10.96 5.04
C LYS A 24 -14.33 -12.23 5.01
N GLN A 25 -13.71 -13.41 5.09
CA GLN A 25 -14.40 -14.70 5.02
C GLN A 25 -14.87 -15.26 6.38
N SER A 26 -14.51 -14.64 7.51
CA SER A 26 -14.58 -15.27 8.85
C SER A 26 -15.56 -14.64 9.87
N ASP A 27 -16.77 -14.26 9.46
CA ASP A 27 -17.92 -13.93 10.35
C ASP A 27 -17.92 -12.62 11.20
N GLY A 28 -19.05 -11.89 11.09
CA GLY A 28 -20.02 -11.68 12.18
C GLY A 28 -19.75 -10.71 13.33
N ASN A 29 -18.50 -10.34 13.67
CA ASN A 29 -18.23 -9.49 14.82
C ASN A 29 -17.37 -8.26 14.47
N LEU A 30 -17.93 -7.07 14.74
CA LEU A 30 -17.64 -5.79 14.07
C LEU A 30 -16.80 -4.81 14.89
N GLU A 31 -16.26 -5.20 16.04
CA GLU A 31 -15.50 -4.26 16.87
C GLU A 31 -14.01 -4.24 16.51
N ALA A 32 -13.63 -3.13 15.86
CA ALA A 32 -12.27 -2.61 15.68
C ALA A 32 -11.23 -3.64 15.19
N ARG A 33 -11.32 -3.99 13.91
CA ARG A 33 -10.24 -4.74 13.24
C ARG A 33 -9.03 -3.82 13.13
N GLY A 34 -7.85 -4.27 13.54
CA GLY A 34 -6.64 -3.42 13.62
C GLY A 34 -6.30 -2.57 12.38
N TRP A 35 -6.84 -2.90 11.20
CA TRP A 35 -6.72 -2.15 9.95
C TRP A 35 -7.77 -1.04 9.72
N ASN A 36 -9.02 -1.18 10.19
CA ASN A 36 -10.06 -0.13 10.12
C ASN A 36 -10.04 0.79 11.35
N THR A 37 -9.15 0.49 12.31
CA THR A 37 -8.76 1.46 13.30
C THR A 37 -7.99 2.62 12.65
N PRO A 38 -8.01 3.82 13.26
CA PRO A 38 -7.17 4.94 12.82
C PRO A 38 -5.69 4.57 12.68
N ILE A 39 -5.17 3.68 13.54
CA ILE A 39 -3.79 3.21 13.50
C ILE A 39 -3.54 2.34 12.26
N GLY A 40 -4.49 1.48 11.92
CA GLY A 40 -4.46 0.65 10.73
C GLY A 40 -4.42 1.46 9.45
N ILE A 41 -5.36 2.40 9.32
CA ILE A 41 -5.44 3.33 8.19
C ILE A 41 -4.15 4.13 8.07
N ALA A 42 -3.61 4.64 9.17
CA ALA A 42 -2.34 5.37 9.18
C ALA A 42 -1.15 4.52 8.71
N LYS A 43 -1.08 3.24 9.11
CA LYS A 43 -0.02 2.32 8.66
C LYS A 43 -0.09 2.06 7.16
N ILE A 44 -1.28 1.80 6.62
CA ILE A 44 -1.46 1.57 5.19
C ILE A 44 -1.13 2.85 4.41
N THR A 45 -1.70 3.99 4.82
CA THR A 45 -1.43 5.29 4.21
C THR A 45 0.06 5.61 4.20
N GLY A 46 0.75 5.41 5.32
CA GLY A 46 2.20 5.63 5.42
C GLY A 46 2.99 4.73 4.46
N SER A 47 2.60 3.47 4.31
CA SER A 47 3.23 2.56 3.34
C SER A 47 3.01 3.00 1.90
N CYS A 48 1.79 3.41 1.54
CA CYS A 48 1.51 3.91 0.20
C CYS A 48 2.28 5.21 -0.13
N LEU A 49 2.37 6.14 0.82
CA LEU A 49 3.19 7.36 0.67
C LEU A 49 4.66 6.99 0.46
N LYS A 50 5.17 6.03 1.24
CA LYS A 50 6.57 5.63 1.13
C LYS A 50 6.90 4.98 -0.21
N ILE A 51 5.98 4.18 -0.75
CA ILE A 51 6.07 3.63 -2.10
C ILE A 51 6.13 4.76 -3.14
N GLY A 52 5.29 5.79 -3.01
CA GLY A 52 5.32 6.98 -3.87
C GLY A 52 6.68 7.69 -3.86
N GLU A 53 7.22 8.01 -2.67
CA GLU A 53 8.54 8.64 -2.52
C GLU A 53 9.66 7.82 -3.18
N LEU A 54 9.62 6.49 -3.03
CA LEU A 54 10.60 5.59 -3.63
C LEU A 54 10.45 5.51 -5.14
N GLY A 55 9.22 5.57 -5.65
CA GLY A 55 8.93 5.66 -7.06
C GLY A 55 9.48 6.93 -7.68
N ASP A 56 9.23 8.09 -7.05
CA ASP A 56 9.78 9.37 -7.50
C ASP A 56 11.30 9.36 -7.53
N ALA A 57 11.96 8.80 -6.52
CA ALA A 57 13.42 8.66 -6.50
C ALA A 57 13.96 7.78 -7.66
N ILE A 58 13.21 6.75 -8.08
CA ILE A 58 13.58 5.92 -9.23
C ILE A 58 13.38 6.69 -10.55
N VAL A 59 12.31 7.49 -10.65
CA VAL A 59 12.06 8.37 -11.80
C VAL A 59 13.19 9.40 -11.93
N ASP A 60 13.56 10.06 -10.84
CA ASP A 60 14.64 11.05 -10.79
C ASP A 60 16.01 10.43 -11.12
N ALA A 61 16.23 9.17 -10.75
CA ALA A 61 17.42 8.41 -11.15
C ALA A 61 17.42 7.99 -12.63
N GLY A 62 16.33 8.25 -13.37
CA GLY A 62 16.18 7.91 -14.78
C GLY A 62 15.88 6.43 -15.02
N TYR A 63 15.09 5.79 -14.14
CA TYR A 63 14.66 4.39 -14.29
C TYR A 63 15.79 3.36 -14.31
N ARG A 64 16.95 3.68 -13.70
CA ARG A 64 18.13 2.77 -13.69
C ARG A 64 17.89 1.44 -12.98
N GLU A 65 17.00 1.44 -11.98
CA GLU A 65 16.77 0.29 -11.10
C GLU A 65 15.44 -0.44 -11.38
N CYS A 66 14.52 0.19 -12.12
CA CYS A 66 13.20 -0.35 -12.44
C CYS A 66 12.71 0.31 -13.73
N ASP A 67 12.20 -0.49 -14.67
CA ASP A 67 11.67 0.05 -15.90
C ASP A 67 10.36 0.83 -15.65
N LYS A 68 10.08 1.76 -16.57
CA LYS A 68 8.95 2.69 -16.44
C LYS A 68 7.59 1.98 -16.38
N ALA A 69 7.40 0.86 -17.09
CA ALA A 69 6.11 0.19 -17.14
C ALA A 69 5.82 -0.55 -15.83
N THR A 70 6.81 -1.27 -15.30
CA THR A 70 6.72 -1.92 -13.99
C THR A 70 6.45 -0.88 -12.90
N LEU A 71 7.23 0.21 -12.88
CA LEU A 71 7.04 1.25 -11.87
C LEU A 71 5.66 1.89 -11.95
N ALA A 72 5.16 2.16 -13.16
CA ALA A 72 3.82 2.70 -13.36
C ALA A 72 2.72 1.77 -12.83
N SER A 73 2.86 0.45 -13.01
CA SER A 73 1.91 -0.54 -12.44
C SER A 73 1.89 -0.46 -10.92
N ILE A 74 3.07 -0.49 -10.28
CA ILE A 74 3.19 -0.41 -8.81
C ILE A 74 2.55 0.88 -8.29
N MET A 75 2.83 2.03 -8.92
CA MET A 75 2.23 3.31 -8.52
C MET A 75 0.71 3.33 -8.71
N SER A 76 0.21 2.75 -9.80
CA SER A 76 -1.23 2.66 -10.09
C SER A 76 -1.95 1.82 -9.04
N GLU A 77 -1.45 0.62 -8.73
CA GLU A 77 -2.03 -0.26 -7.71
C GLU A 77 -1.97 0.37 -6.32
N THR A 78 -0.84 1.02 -5.98
CA THR A 78 -0.69 1.74 -4.72
C THR A 78 -1.73 2.86 -4.56
N ARG A 79 -2.02 3.58 -5.64
CA ARG A 79 -3.07 4.61 -5.63
C ARG A 79 -4.46 4.02 -5.45
N GLN A 80 -4.75 2.89 -6.09
CA GLN A 80 -6.03 2.19 -5.92
C GLN A 80 -6.25 1.76 -4.46
N VAL A 81 -5.19 1.33 -3.76
CA VAL A 81 -5.26 1.01 -2.32
C VAL A 81 -5.61 2.26 -1.51
N LEU A 82 -4.92 3.37 -1.73
CA LEU A 82 -5.21 4.66 -1.08
C LEU A 82 -6.65 5.13 -1.34
N ASP A 83 -7.09 5.12 -2.60
CA ASP A 83 -8.43 5.54 -2.99
C ASP A 83 -9.50 4.68 -2.32
N THR A 84 -9.26 3.36 -2.23
CA THR A 84 -10.15 2.44 -1.53
C THR A 84 -10.28 2.79 -0.04
N LEU A 85 -9.19 3.20 0.62
CA LEU A 85 -9.24 3.61 2.03
C LEU A 85 -9.98 4.93 2.23
N LEU A 86 -9.74 5.92 1.36
CA LEU A 86 -10.34 7.25 1.45
C LEU A 86 -11.84 7.25 1.12
N THR A 87 -12.28 6.30 0.30
CA THR A 87 -13.69 6.16 -0.10
C THR A 87 -14.49 5.24 0.81
N GLN A 88 -13.89 4.61 1.82
CA GLN A 88 -14.67 3.88 2.81
C GLN A 88 -15.50 4.87 3.64
N PRO A 89 -16.82 4.67 3.79
CA PRO A 89 -17.60 5.46 4.72
C PRO A 89 -17.02 5.26 6.12
N ALA A 90 -16.80 6.36 6.84
CA ALA A 90 -16.50 6.32 8.26
C ALA A 90 -17.67 5.59 8.94
N GLY A 91 -17.46 4.31 9.27
CA GLY A 91 -18.40 3.49 10.02
C GLY A 91 -18.47 3.89 11.47
#